data_AF-A0A1S4AIP5-F1
#
_entry.id   AF-A0A1S4AIP5-F1
#
_cell.length_a   1.000
_cell.length_b   1.000
_cell.length_c   1.000
_cell.angle_alpha   90.00
_cell.angle_beta   90.00
_cell.angle_gamma   90.00
#
_symmetry.space_group_name_H-M   'P 1'
#
loop_
_entity.id
_entity.type
_entity.pdbx_description
1 polymer ?
#
loop_
_entity_poly.entity_id
_entity_poly.type
_entity_poly.pdbx_seq_one_letter_code
_entity_poly.pdbx_strand_id
1 'polypeptide(L)'
;MAIDQNVEEFLIMGDSNLIIRQSQRECETRDVKLIPYKKHVEDLNKRFKSIEFRYIPRCHNELADALATLASMLLYPDNAHIDPLEIQIRESHGYCNTIKAAPNTQPWYHDIKKFLKTQEYPEQAGGDQKRTIRRHAS
;
A
#
# COMPACT_ATOMS: atom_id res chain seq x y z
N MET A 1 17.08 12.40 -19.01
CA MET A 1 15.88 12.04 -18.21
C MET A 1 14.63 12.49 -18.96
N ALA A 2 13.44 12.01 -18.60
CA ALA A 2 12.19 12.42 -19.25
C ALA A 2 11.93 13.96 -19.20
N ILE A 3 12.47 14.62 -18.17
CA ILE A 3 12.53 16.09 -18.02
C ILE A 3 13.26 16.77 -19.18
N ASP A 4 14.23 16.10 -19.79
CA ASP A 4 15.06 16.63 -20.88
C ASP A 4 14.47 16.30 -22.27
N GLN A 5 13.34 15.60 -22.33
CA GLN A 5 12.76 15.07 -23.57
C GLN A 5 11.48 15.80 -24.03
N ASN A 6 11.22 17.00 -23.50
CA ASN A 6 10.06 17.84 -23.85
C ASN A 6 8.71 17.11 -23.71
N VAL A 7 8.64 16.13 -22.80
CA VAL A 7 7.40 15.41 -22.48
C VAL A 7 6.59 16.27 -21.52
N GLU A 8 5.36 16.57 -21.88
CA GLU A 8 4.50 17.48 -21.12
C GLU A 8 3.54 16.75 -20.17
N GLU A 9 3.20 15.50 -20.49
CA GLU A 9 2.20 14.70 -19.78
C GLU A 9 2.75 13.31 -19.45
N PHE A 10 2.52 12.83 -18.22
CA PHE A 10 2.94 11.51 -17.77
C PHE A 10 1.80 10.68 -17.21
N LEU A 11 1.83 9.39 -17.52
CA LEU A 11 1.12 8.35 -16.77
C LEU A 11 2.15 7.49 -16.04
N ILE A 12 2.20 7.61 -14.72
CA ILE A 12 3.08 6.83 -13.85
C ILE A 12 2.29 5.64 -13.32
N MET A 13 2.72 4.44 -13.71
CA MET A 13 2.14 3.18 -13.24
C MET A 13 3.08 2.52 -12.23
N GLY A 14 2.52 2.03 -11.14
CA GLY A 14 3.28 1.30 -10.13
C GLY A 14 2.41 0.35 -9.32
N ASP A 15 3.04 -0.65 -8.71
CA ASP A 15 2.39 -1.70 -7.92
C ASP A 15 2.45 -1.43 -6.41
N SER A 16 3.10 -0.35 -5.98
CA SER A 16 3.03 0.12 -4.60
C SER A 16 1.82 1.03 -4.38
N ASN A 17 0.72 0.44 -3.93
CA ASN A 17 -0.52 1.18 -3.60
C ASN A 17 -0.26 2.32 -2.59
N LEU A 18 0.68 2.15 -1.65
CA LEU A 18 1.04 3.21 -0.70
C LEU A 18 1.64 4.43 -1.41
N ILE A 19 2.62 4.21 -2.29
CA ILE A 19 3.29 5.30 -3.03
C ILE A 19 2.31 6.00 -3.97
N ILE A 20 1.50 5.24 -4.71
CA ILE A 20 0.48 5.81 -5.61
C ILE A 20 -0.46 6.75 -4.85
N ARG A 21 -1.00 6.31 -3.71
CA ARG A 21 -1.90 7.13 -2.88
C ARG A 21 -1.21 8.36 -2.30
N GLN A 22 0.06 8.24 -1.90
CA GLN A 22 0.84 9.39 -1.41
C GLN A 22 1.08 10.42 -2.53
N SER A 23 1.39 9.96 -3.74
CA SER A 23 1.57 10.81 -4.92
C SER A 23 0.29 11.51 -5.36
N GLN A 24 -0.86 10.84 -5.21
CA GLN A 24 -2.20 11.40 -5.43
C GLN A 24 -2.69 12.32 -4.30
N ARG A 25 -1.91 12.46 -3.21
CA ARG A 25 -2.27 13.21 -1.98
C ARG A 25 -3.47 12.64 -1.22
N GLU A 26 -3.82 11.39 -1.46
CA GLU A 26 -4.87 10.66 -0.71
C GLU A 26 -4.36 10.16 0.66
N CYS A 27 -3.03 10.08 0.82
CA CYS A 27 -2.39 9.63 2.05
C CYS A 27 -1.15 10.47 2.37
N GLU A 28 -0.88 10.68 3.66
CA GLU A 28 0.33 11.35 4.14
C GLU A 28 1.33 10.36 4.73
N THR A 29 2.62 10.68 4.62
CA THR A 29 3.69 9.95 5.33
C THR A 29 4.12 10.75 6.55
N ARG A 30 4.26 10.06 7.69
CA ARG A 30 4.85 10.60 8.93
C ARG A 30 6.29 10.11 9.13
N ASP A 31 6.76 9.22 8.26
CA ASP A 31 8.11 8.70 8.34
C ASP A 31 9.12 9.76 7.89
N VAL A 32 9.98 10.16 8.81
CA VAL A 32 11.04 11.16 8.58
C VAL A 32 11.95 10.81 7.41
N LYS A 33 12.14 9.52 7.12
CA LYS A 33 12.95 9.05 5.98
C LYS A 33 12.24 9.22 4.64
N LEU A 34 10.90 9.20 4.62
CA LEU A 34 10.10 9.29 3.39
C LEU A 34 9.64 10.72 3.06
N ILE A 35 9.59 11.63 4.04
CA ILE A 35 9.24 13.04 3.84
C ILE A 35 10.09 13.71 2.72
N PRO A 36 11.43 13.53 2.68
CA PRO A 36 12.25 14.12 1.62
C PRO A 36 11.86 13.63 0.22
N TYR A 37 11.54 12.34 0.07
CA TYR A 37 11.15 11.76 -1.21
C TYR A 37 9.77 12.26 -1.66
N LYS A 38 8.79 12.35 -0.74
CA LYS A 38 7.48 12.93 -1.05
C LYS A 38 7.63 14.36 -1.58
N LYS A 39 8.41 15.20 -0.90
CA LYS A 39 8.68 16.58 -1.32
C LYS A 39 9.33 16.63 -2.70
N HIS A 40 10.29 15.74 -2.96
CA HIS A 40 10.94 15.65 -4.26
C HIS A 40 9.97 15.30 -5.39
N VAL A 41 9.08 14.32 -5.17
CA VAL A 41 8.03 13.97 -6.15
C VAL A 41 7.09 15.16 -6.38
N GLU A 42 6.69 15.89 -5.34
CA GLU A 42 5.87 17.10 -5.50
C GLU A 42 6.57 18.21 -6.31
N ASP A 43 7.88 18.39 -6.13
CA ASP A 43 8.66 19.36 -6.89
C ASP A 43 8.86 18.94 -8.35
N LEU A 44 9.00 17.63 -8.61
CA LEU A 44 9.01 17.09 -9.95
C LEU A 44 7.66 17.27 -10.64
N ASN A 45 6.55 17.06 -9.92
CA ASN A 45 5.22 17.20 -10.48
C ASN A 45 4.94 18.62 -11.02
N LYS A 46 5.55 19.65 -10.44
CA LYS A 46 5.42 21.04 -10.90
C LYS A 46 6.09 21.32 -12.25
N ARG A 47 6.97 20.43 -12.71
CA ARG A 47 7.73 20.59 -13.97
C ARG A 47 6.97 20.10 -15.21
N PHE A 48 5.87 19.38 -15.01
CA PHE A 48 5.07 18.80 -16.07
C PHE A 48 3.69 19.47 -16.11
N LYS A 49 3.03 19.44 -17.27
CA LYS A 49 1.67 20.00 -17.41
C LYS A 49 0.65 19.12 -16.70
N SER A 50 0.78 17.80 -16.84
CA SER A 50 -0.10 16.84 -16.18
C SER A 50 0.65 15.56 -15.82
N ILE A 51 0.31 14.97 -14.68
CA ILE A 51 0.80 13.66 -14.25
C ILE A 51 -0.37 12.90 -13.64
N GLU A 52 -0.64 11.72 -14.17
CA GLU A 52 -1.56 10.75 -13.59
C GLU A 52 -0.76 9.64 -12.91
N PHE A 53 -1.19 9.23 -11.72
CA PHE A 53 -0.65 8.07 -11.02
C PHE A 53 -1.68 6.95 -11.04
N ARG A 54 -1.28 5.74 -11.42
CA ARG A 54 -2.17 4.58 -11.50
C ARG A 54 -1.54 3.37 -10.82
N TYR A 55 -2.34 2.74 -9.95
CA TYR A 55 -1.99 1.44 -9.42
C TYR A 55 -2.18 0.35 -10.48
N ILE A 56 -1.19 -0.53 -10.60
CA ILE A 56 -1.27 -1.75 -11.40
C ILE A 56 -0.87 -2.97 -10.55
N PRO A 57 -1.51 -4.14 -10.73
CA PRO A 57 -1.04 -5.38 -10.12
C PRO A 57 0.42 -5.68 -10.47
N ARG A 58 1.13 -6.36 -9.56
CA ARG A 58 2.55 -6.71 -9.71
C ARG A 58 2.86 -7.49 -11.01
N CYS A 59 1.97 -8.39 -11.43
CA CYS A 59 2.08 -9.11 -12.71
C CYS A 59 2.00 -8.21 -13.96
N HIS A 60 1.64 -6.94 -13.81
CA HIS A 60 1.68 -5.94 -14.87
C HIS A 60 2.87 -4.97 -14.73
N ASN A 61 3.66 -5.09 -13.66
CA ASN A 61 4.85 -4.28 -13.39
C ASN A 61 6.17 -5.08 -13.53
N GLU A 62 6.12 -6.23 -14.22
CA GLU A 62 7.21 -7.22 -14.27
C GLU A 62 8.55 -6.65 -14.73
N LEU A 63 8.53 -5.72 -15.68
CA LEU A 63 9.75 -5.08 -16.18
C LEU A 63 10.43 -4.21 -15.11
N ALA A 64 9.66 -3.38 -14.40
CA ALA A 64 10.20 -2.55 -13.33
C ALA A 64 10.71 -3.40 -12.17
N ASP A 65 9.99 -4.48 -11.85
CA ASP A 65 10.37 -5.46 -10.84
C ASP A 65 11.66 -6.21 -11.18
N ALA A 66 11.80 -6.65 -12.43
CA ALA A 66 13.00 -7.30 -12.92
C ALA A 66 14.20 -6.36 -12.82
N LEU A 67 14.03 -5.09 -13.21
CA LEU A 67 15.07 -4.06 -13.09
C LEU A 67 15.44 -3.78 -11.63
N ALA A 68 14.45 -3.65 -10.73
CA ALA A 68 14.70 -3.45 -9.30
C ALA A 68 15.43 -4.65 -8.68
N THR A 69 15.10 -5.87 -9.11
CA THR A 69 15.75 -7.11 -8.68
C THR A 69 17.19 -7.18 -9.19
N LEU A 70 17.44 -6.85 -10.45
CA LEU A 70 18.81 -6.78 -10.98
C LEU A 70 19.63 -5.70 -10.27
N ALA A 71 19.01 -4.55 -9.97
CA ALA A 71 19.65 -3.46 -9.25
C ALA A 71 20.01 -3.85 -7.80
N SER A 72 19.19 -4.65 -7.12
CA SER A 72 19.50 -5.11 -5.76
C SER A 72 20.58 -6.20 -5.73
N MET A 73 20.76 -6.94 -6.83
CA MET A 73 21.83 -7.94 -6.98
C MET A 73 23.19 -7.31 -7.35
N LEU A 74 23.19 -6.08 -7.86
CA LEU A 74 24.43 -5.36 -8.17
C LEU A 74 25.15 -5.02 -6.86
N LEU A 75 26.24 -5.75 -6.58
CA LEU A 75 27.18 -5.42 -5.51
C LEU A 75 27.80 -4.05 -5.80
N TYR A 76 27.57 -3.09 -4.91
CA TYR A 76 28.24 -1.80 -4.98
C TYR A 76 29.68 -1.97 -4.48
N PRO A 77 30.72 -1.50 -5.21
CA PRO A 77 32.08 -1.52 -4.71
C PRO A 77 32.15 -0.68 -3.43
N ASP A 78 32.73 -1.26 -2.38
CA ASP A 78 32.87 -0.95 -0.94
C ASP A 78 32.88 0.52 -0.43
N ASN A 79 32.73 1.54 -1.27
CA ASN A 79 32.93 2.95 -0.91
C ASN A 79 31.66 3.81 -0.96
N ALA A 80 30.50 3.30 -1.39
CA ALA A 80 29.24 4.02 -1.25
C ALA A 80 28.48 3.48 -0.03
N HIS A 81 28.57 4.20 1.09
CA HIS A 81 27.77 3.92 2.28
C HIS A 81 26.32 4.24 1.98
N ILE A 82 25.60 3.30 1.37
CA ILE A 82 24.14 3.34 1.30
C ILE A 82 23.67 2.77 2.62
N ASP A 83 23.18 3.60 3.53
CA ASP A 83 22.49 3.11 4.72
C ASP A 83 21.31 2.25 4.26
N PRO A 84 21.38 0.91 4.41
CA PRO A 84 20.30 0.06 3.97
C PRO A 84 19.08 0.47 4.77
N LEU A 85 17.98 0.76 4.07
CA LEU A 85 16.70 0.87 4.75
C LEU A 85 16.32 -0.53 5.19
N GLU A 86 16.66 -0.90 6.43
CA GLU A 86 16.19 -2.14 7.04
C GLU A 86 14.67 -2.08 7.16
N ILE A 87 14.00 -2.71 6.19
CA ILE A 87 12.58 -2.99 6.27
C ILE A 87 12.45 -4.31 7.03
N GLN A 88 12.20 -4.24 8.34
CA GLN A 88 11.83 -5.42 9.10
C GLN A 88 10.45 -5.90 8.63
N ILE A 89 10.44 -6.95 7.82
CA ILE A 89 9.22 -7.71 7.54
C ILE A 89 8.86 -8.45 8.81
N ARG A 90 7.95 -7.88 9.61
CA ARG A 90 7.37 -8.58 10.74
C ARG A 90 6.31 -9.54 10.21
N GLU A 91 6.43 -10.83 10.52
CA GLU A 91 5.35 -11.80 10.28
C GLU A 91 4.07 -11.46 11.07
N SER A 92 4.19 -10.62 12.10
CA SER A 92 3.05 -10.01 12.77
C SER A 92 2.54 -8.82 11.96
N HIS A 93 1.28 -8.89 11.52
CA HIS A 93 0.53 -7.76 10.96
C HIS A 93 0.78 -6.50 11.80
N GLY A 94 1.20 -5.40 11.16
CA GLY A 94 1.46 -4.14 11.82
C GLY A 94 0.26 -3.73 12.67
N TYR A 95 0.47 -3.68 13.99
CA TYR A 95 -0.40 -3.13 15.03
C TYR A 95 -1.89 -3.04 14.63
N CYS A 96 -2.60 -4.17 14.66
CA CYS A 96 -4.04 -4.09 14.91
C CYS A 96 -4.19 -3.40 16.27
N ASN A 97 -4.79 -2.21 16.31
CA ASN A 97 -5.33 -1.66 17.54
C ASN A 97 -6.12 -2.78 18.22
N THR A 98 -5.53 -3.39 19.25
CA THR A 98 -6.29 -4.14 20.22
C THR A 98 -7.05 -3.08 20.96
N ILE A 99 -8.18 -2.66 20.38
CA ILE A 99 -9.26 -2.08 21.16
C ILE A 99 -9.46 -3.13 22.23
N LYS A 100 -9.03 -2.83 23.46
CA LYS A 100 -9.33 -3.66 24.62
C LYS A 100 -10.84 -3.77 24.61
N ALA A 101 -11.34 -4.89 24.08
CA ALA A 101 -12.76 -5.15 24.11
C ALA A 101 -13.14 -5.08 25.58
N ALA A 102 -14.20 -4.35 25.90
CA ALA A 102 -14.81 -4.46 27.21
C ALA A 102 -15.03 -5.96 27.50
N PRO A 103 -14.94 -6.43 28.75
CA PRO A 103 -14.85 -7.86 29.09
C PRO A 103 -15.93 -8.79 28.50
N ASN A 104 -16.97 -8.26 27.86
CA ASN A 104 -18.07 -9.01 27.25
C ASN A 104 -18.44 -8.60 25.81
N THR A 105 -17.59 -7.83 25.10
CA THR A 105 -17.91 -7.43 23.71
C THR A 105 -17.15 -8.31 22.74
N GLN A 106 -17.85 -9.20 22.04
CA GLN A 106 -17.25 -9.93 20.90
C GLN A 106 -16.72 -8.92 19.87
N PRO A 107 -15.55 -9.18 19.25
CA PRO A 107 -15.03 -8.30 18.21
C PRO A 107 -16.03 -8.13 17.07
N TRP A 108 -16.07 -6.96 16.44
CA TRP A 108 -16.99 -6.65 15.34
C TRP A 108 -16.91 -7.64 14.16
N TYR A 109 -15.79 -8.36 14.01
CA TYR A 109 -15.57 -9.37 12.99
C TYR A 109 -16.00 -10.80 13.39
N HIS A 110 -16.51 -11.01 14.61
CA HIS A 110 -16.88 -12.33 15.12
C HIS A 110 -17.86 -13.05 14.19
N ASP A 111 -18.94 -12.37 13.80
CA ASP A 111 -19.99 -12.95 12.96
C ASP A 111 -19.51 -13.26 11.54
N ILE A 112 -18.62 -12.42 11.00
CA ILE A 112 -17.98 -12.64 9.69
C ILE A 112 -17.08 -13.88 9.76
N LYS A 113 -16.27 -13.99 10.82
CA LYS A 113 -15.38 -15.14 11.03
C LYS A 113 -16.15 -16.44 11.25
N LYS A 114 -17.30 -16.39 11.92
CA LYS A 114 -18.20 -17.54 12.11
C LYS A 114 -18.81 -17.96 10.77
N PHE A 115 -19.35 -17.00 10.02
CA PHE A 115 -19.92 -17.24 8.70
C PHE A 115 -18.91 -17.85 7.71
N LEU A 116 -17.67 -17.37 7.68
CA LEU A 116 -16.62 -17.95 6.83
C LEU A 116 -16.30 -19.42 7.19
N LYS A 117 -16.44 -19.81 8.45
CA LYS A 117 -16.13 -21.16 8.93
C LYS A 117 -17.29 -22.15 8.76
N THR A 118 -18.51 -21.72 9.10
CA THR A 118 -19.66 -22.62 9.17
C THR A 118 -20.69 -22.35 8.09
N GLN A 119 -20.55 -21.27 7.31
CA GLN A 119 -21.56 -20.77 6.35
C GLN A 119 -22.92 -20.43 6.99
N GLU A 120 -22.94 -20.26 8.31
CA GLU A 120 -24.15 -19.98 9.08
C GLU A 120 -24.16 -18.53 9.59
N TYR A 121 -25.35 -17.94 9.63
CA TYR A 121 -25.57 -16.61 10.20
C TYR A 121 -25.87 -16.69 11.70
N PRO A 122 -25.63 -15.60 12.45
CA PRO A 122 -26.13 -15.49 13.83
C PRO A 122 -27.66 -15.66 13.86
N GLU A 123 -28.17 -16.37 14.87
CA GLU A 123 -29.60 -16.71 14.97
C GLU A 123 -30.51 -15.48 14.99
N GLN A 124 -30.05 -14.37 15.58
CA GLN A 124 -30.78 -13.11 15.65
C GLN A 124 -30.45 -12.14 14.50
N ALA A 125 -29.67 -12.54 13.50
CA ALA A 125 -29.26 -11.63 12.43
C ALA A 125 -30.45 -11.26 11.53
N GLY A 126 -30.75 -9.96 11.43
CA GLY A 126 -31.70 -9.41 10.47
C GLY A 126 -31.20 -9.51 9.02
N GLY A 127 -32.08 -9.25 8.04
CA GLY A 127 -31.73 -9.33 6.61
C GLY A 127 -30.54 -8.46 6.21
N ASP A 128 -30.47 -7.23 6.73
CA ASP A 128 -29.38 -6.29 6.45
C ASP A 128 -28.06 -6.71 7.10
N GLN A 129 -28.10 -7.30 8.29
CA GLN A 129 -26.92 -7.87 8.95
C GLN A 129 -26.38 -9.06 8.15
N LYS A 130 -27.24 -9.98 7.69
CA LYS A 130 -26.85 -11.10 6.82
C LYS A 130 -26.26 -10.62 5.49
N ARG A 131 -26.78 -9.52 4.91
CA ARG A 131 -26.20 -8.90 3.69
C ARG A 131 -24.83 -8.30 3.97
N THR A 132 -24.68 -7.60 5.09
CA THR A 132 -23.41 -6.98 5.50
C THR A 132 -22.33 -8.02 5.75
N ILE A 133 -22.66 -9.10 6.47
CA ILE A 133 -21.76 -10.24 6.71
C ILE A 133 -21.27 -10.85 5.39
N ARG A 134 -22.18 -11.10 4.43
CA ARG A 134 -21.80 -11.62 3.10
C ARG A 134 -20.85 -10.70 2.34
N ARG A 135 -21.07 -9.38 2.41
CA ARG A 135 -20.22 -8.40 1.72
C ARG A 135 -18.81 -8.35 2.27
N HIS A 136 -18.65 -8.51 3.59
CA HIS A 136 -17.33 -8.51 4.22
C HIS A 136 -16.62 -9.86 4.21
N ALA A 137 -17.35 -10.95 3.93
CA ALA A 137 -16.81 -12.30 3.78
C ALA A 137 -16.39 -12.65 2.33
N SER A 138 -16.73 -11.80 1.36
CA SER A 138 -16.30 -11.92 -0.05
C SER A 138 -15.00 -11.17 -0.28
#